data_AF-E1YHY2-F1
#
_entry.id   AF-E1YHY2-F1
#
_cell.length_a   1.000
_cell.length_b   1.000
_cell.length_c   1.000
_cell.angle_alpha   90.00
_cell.angle_beta   90.00
_cell.angle_gamma   90.00
#
_symmetry.space_group_name_H-M   'P 1'
#
loop_
_entity.id
_entity.type
_entity.pdbx_description
1 polymer ?
#
loop_
_entity_poly.entity_id
_entity_poly.type
_entity_poly.pdbx_seq_one_letter_code
_entity_poly.pdbx_strand_id
1 'polypeptide(L)'
;MNVMRVKEHHPLYGELSVIVGSKYTTDSDFAVWAYSRDSSPVPGKIPGIIVRPGSTEEVSEIIKLANITHTPEAPLFLVFRQVFPEEV
;
A
#
# COMPACT_ATOMS: atom_id res chain seq x y z
N MET A 1 -21.48 -14.58 20.43
CA MET A 1 -20.35 -13.61 20.49
C MET A 1 -19.48 -13.83 19.27
N ASN A 2 -19.36 -12.85 18.36
CA ASN A 2 -18.48 -13.00 17.20
C ASN A 2 -17.08 -12.54 17.61
N VAL A 3 -16.16 -13.49 17.71
CA VAL A 3 -14.73 -13.23 17.90
C VAL A 3 -14.26 -12.48 16.65
N MET A 4 -13.95 -11.19 16.79
CA MET A 4 -13.24 -10.43 15.77
C MET A 4 -11.90 -11.14 15.57
N ARG A 5 -11.75 -11.94 14.51
CA ARG A 5 -10.43 -12.43 14.10
C ARG A 5 -9.59 -11.19 13.81
N VAL A 6 -8.60 -10.94 14.66
CA VAL A 6 -7.53 -10.00 14.32
C VAL A 6 -6.88 -10.59 13.08
N LYS A 7 -7.09 -9.94 11.94
CA LYS A 7 -6.50 -10.35 10.67
C LYS A 7 -4.99 -10.18 10.81
N GLU A 8 -4.22 -11.22 10.49
CA GLU A 8 -2.76 -11.09 10.45
C GLU A 8 -2.38 -10.09 9.36
N HIS A 9 -1.47 -9.19 9.72
CA HIS A 9 -0.99 -8.17 8.81
C HIS A 9 -0.21 -8.78 7.64
N HIS A 10 -0.14 -8.05 6.53
CA HIS A 10 0.74 -8.44 5.43
C HIS A 10 2.19 -8.59 5.93
N PRO A 11 2.98 -9.58 5.48
CA PRO A 11 4.34 -9.80 5.98
C PRO A 11 5.25 -8.56 5.90
N LEU A 12 5.05 -7.74 4.87
CA LEU A 12 5.80 -6.49 4.65
C LEU A 12 5.26 -5.27 5.42
N TYR A 13 4.18 -5.41 6.21
CA TYR A 13 3.53 -4.26 6.88
C TYR A 13 4.51 -3.48 7.76
N GLY A 14 5.36 -4.19 8.52
CA GLY A 14 6.35 -3.57 9.40
C GLY A 14 7.39 -2.78 8.62
N GLU A 15 8.03 -3.40 7.62
CA GLU A 15 9.08 -2.78 6.81
C GLU A 15 8.55 -1.57 6.03
N LEU A 16 7.37 -1.70 5.44
CA LEU A 16 6.71 -0.60 4.74
C LEU A 16 6.31 0.54 5.70
N SER A 17 5.84 0.21 6.90
CA SER A 17 5.52 1.22 7.92
C SER A 17 6.75 1.96 8.43
N VAL A 18 7.95 1.36 8.36
CA VAL A 18 9.21 2.06 8.65
C VAL A 18 9.56 3.06 7.55
N ILE A 19 9.31 2.72 6.28
CA ILE A 19 9.63 3.58 5.14
C ILE A 19 8.66 4.77 5.05
N VAL A 20 7.34 4.52 5.03
CA VAL A 20 6.33 5.59 4.81
C VAL A 20 5.61 6.04 6.07
N GLY A 21 5.77 5.34 7.19
CA GLY A 21 5.01 5.55 8.42
C GLY A 21 3.72 4.73 8.49
N SER A 22 3.40 4.18 9.66
CA SER A 22 2.21 3.32 9.88
C SER A 22 0.88 3.98 9.53
N LYS A 23 0.78 5.32 9.63
CA LYS A 23 -0.39 6.10 9.19
C LYS A 23 -0.66 5.97 7.67
N TYR A 24 0.39 5.68 6.90
CA TYR A 24 0.37 5.62 5.45
C TYR A 24 0.46 4.18 4.92
N THR A 25 0.35 3.19 5.80
CA THR A 25 0.39 1.76 5.50
C THR A 25 -0.89 1.10 6.01
N THR A 26 -1.66 0.46 5.12
CA THR A 26 -2.89 -0.23 5.49
C THR A 26 -3.15 -1.47 4.67
N ASP A 27 -3.60 -2.52 5.34
CA ASP A 27 -4.07 -3.80 4.78
C ASP A 27 -5.53 -4.10 5.19
N SER A 28 -6.24 -3.04 5.62
CA SER A 28 -7.65 -3.14 5.97
C SER A 28 -8.48 -3.52 4.75
N ASP A 29 -9.45 -4.41 4.95
CA ASP A 29 -10.30 -4.92 3.87
C ASP A 29 -10.96 -3.77 3.11
N PHE A 30 -11.46 -2.76 3.81
CA PHE A 30 -12.07 -1.58 3.19
C PHE A 30 -11.10 -0.84 2.26
N ALA A 31 -9.86 -0.61 2.70
CA ALA A 31 -8.88 0.10 1.89
C ALA A 31 -8.47 -0.70 0.66
N VAL A 32 -8.13 -1.99 0.81
CA VAL A 32 -7.73 -2.81 -0.34
C VAL A 32 -8.86 -3.00 -1.35
N TRP A 33 -10.13 -3.08 -0.89
CA TRP A 33 -11.30 -3.13 -1.77
C TRP A 33 -11.54 -1.81 -2.52
N ALA A 34 -11.22 -0.66 -1.93
CA ALA A 34 -11.34 0.62 -2.61
C ALA A 34 -10.33 0.74 -3.77
N TYR A 35 -9.14 0.16 -3.61
CA TYR A 35 -8.06 0.17 -4.61
C TYR A 35 -8.05 -1.06 -5.52
N SER A 36 -9.02 -1.96 -5.40
CA SER A 36 -9.11 -3.12 -6.30
C SER A 36 -9.70 -2.76 -7.66
N ARG A 37 -10.37 -1.60 -7.80
CA ARG A 37 -11.08 -1.20 -9.02
C ARG A 37 -10.38 -0.02 -9.70
N ASP A 38 -10.24 -0.12 -11.02
CA ASP A 38 -9.87 0.98 -11.91
C ASP A 38 -10.95 1.16 -13.00
N SER A 39 -10.72 2.08 -13.93
CA SER A 39 -11.64 2.33 -15.05
C SER A 39 -11.45 1.35 -16.23
N SER A 40 -10.64 0.30 -16.06
CA SER A 40 -10.38 -0.67 -17.12
C SER A 40 -11.52 -1.69 -17.21
N PRO A 41 -11.72 -2.33 -18.38
CA PRO A 41 -12.67 -3.42 -18.52
C PRO A 41 -12.18 -4.74 -17.91
N VAL A 42 -11.00 -4.75 -17.29
CA VAL A 42 -10.37 -5.94 -16.71
C VAL A 42 -10.88 -6.15 -15.28
N PRO A 43 -11.14 -7.40 -14.83
CA PRO A 43 -11.47 -7.66 -13.44
C PRO A 43 -10.38 -7.13 -12.51
N GLY A 44 -10.80 -6.30 -11.56
CA GLY A 44 -9.93 -5.69 -10.56
C GLY A 44 -9.22 -6.72 -9.69
N LYS A 45 -7.91 -6.54 -9.46
CA LYS A 45 -7.14 -7.35 -8.52
C LYS A 45 -7.15 -6.68 -7.15
N ILE A 46 -7.48 -7.44 -6.11
CA ILE A 46 -7.42 -6.94 -4.73
C ILE A 46 -5.95 -6.91 -4.29
N PRO A 47 -5.39 -5.74 -3.96
CA PRO A 47 -4.03 -5.64 -3.45
C PRO A 47 -3.91 -6.25 -2.05
N GLY A 48 -2.72 -6.72 -1.69
CA GLY A 48 -2.44 -7.29 -0.35
C GLY A 48 -2.23 -6.21 0.71
N ILE A 49 -1.67 -5.07 0.31
CA ILE A 49 -1.37 -3.93 1.17
C ILE A 49 -1.33 -2.63 0.34
N ILE A 50 -1.72 -1.53 0.96
CA ILE A 50 -1.69 -0.19 0.39
C ILE A 50 -0.65 0.64 1.13
N VAL A 51 0.19 1.34 0.36
CA VAL A 51 1.18 2.29 0.89
C VAL A 51 1.07 3.62 0.18
N ARG A 52 1.28 4.71 0.94
CA ARG A 52 1.10 6.08 0.45
C ARG A 52 2.37 6.92 0.60
N PRO A 53 3.36 6.75 -0.29
CA PRO A 53 4.60 7.52 -0.21
C PRO A 53 4.34 9.01 -0.46
N GLY A 54 5.08 9.85 0.25
CA GLY A 54 5.08 11.31 0.16
C GLY A 54 6.27 11.90 -0.57
N SER A 55 7.32 11.12 -0.82
CA SER A 55 8.52 11.58 -1.51
C SER A 55 9.08 10.54 -2.48
N THR A 56 9.98 10.98 -3.36
CA THR A 56 10.70 10.13 -4.31
C THR A 56 11.66 9.15 -3.63
N GLU A 57 12.18 9.52 -2.47
CA GLU A 57 13.10 8.70 -1.68
C GLU A 57 12.36 7.51 -1.08
N GLU A 58 11.17 7.73 -0.51
CA GLU A 58 10.31 6.66 0.00
C GLU A 58 9.94 5.65 -1.11
N VAL A 59 9.65 6.15 -2.31
CA VAL A 59 9.39 5.28 -3.48
C VAL A 59 10.63 4.45 -3.82
N SER A 60 11.82 5.05 -3.82
CA SER A 60 13.07 4.32 -4.10
C SER A 60 13.30 3.19 -3.09
N GLU A 61 13.09 3.46 -1.80
CA GLU A 61 13.25 2.45 -0.74
C GLU A 61 12.23 1.32 -0.86
N ILE A 62 10.98 1.65 -1.19
CA ILE A 62 9.94 0.65 -1.45
C ILE A 62 10.33 -0.27 -2.61
N ILE A 63 10.81 0.29 -3.73
CA ILE A 63 11.20 -0.49 -4.91
C ILE A 63 12.41 -1.38 -4.59
N LYS A 64 13.37 -0.89 -3.79
CA LYS A 64 14.49 -1.72 -3.29
C LYS A 64 13.99 -2.90 -2.46
N LEU A 65 13.04 -2.66 -1.54
CA LEU A 65 12.45 -3.71 -0.73
C LEU A 65 11.71 -4.76 -1.57
N ALA A 66 10.94 -4.32 -2.57
CA ALA A 66 10.23 -5.21 -3.49
C ALA A 66 11.20 -6.11 -4.28
N ASN A 67 12.31 -5.54 -4.76
CA ASN A 67 13.35 -6.29 -5.46
C ASN A 67 14.02 -7.36 -4.58
N ILE A 68 14.33 -7.04 -3.32
CA ILE A 68 14.98 -7.97 -2.37
C ILE A 68 14.06 -9.15 -2.03
N THR A 69 12.78 -8.86 -1.83
CA THR A 69 11.79 -9.86 -1.41
C THR A 69 11.22 -10.68 -2.56
N HIS A 70 11.61 -10.36 -3.81
CA HIS A 70 11.01 -10.89 -5.04
C HIS A 70 9.49 -10.80 -5.06
N THR A 71 8.93 -9.83 -4.33
CA THR A 71 7.49 -9.57 -4.33
C THR A 71 7.22 -8.74 -5.57
N PRO A 72 6.47 -9.26 -6.57
CA PRO A 72 6.12 -8.45 -7.74
C PRO A 72 5.38 -7.19 -7.28
N GLU A 73 5.30 -6.16 -8.11
CA GLU A 73 4.70 -4.85 -7.75
C GLU A 73 3.17 -4.94 -7.56
N ALA A 74 2.56 -6.05 -7.98
CA ALA A 74 1.11 -6.28 -8.00
C ALA A 74 0.38 -6.37 -6.63
N PRO A 75 0.96 -6.79 -5.50
CA PRO A 75 0.36 -6.71 -4.18
C PRO A 75 0.68 -5.37 -3.47
N LEU A 76 1.49 -4.48 -4.07
CA LEU A 76 1.92 -3.21 -3.48
C LEU A 76 1.32 -2.03 -4.25
N PHE A 77 0.10 -1.64 -3.93
CA PHE A 77 -0.52 -0.51 -4.61
C PHE A 77 0.02 0.81 -4.04
N LEU A 78 0.81 1.52 -4.86
CA LEU A 78 1.39 2.82 -4.53
C LEU A 78 0.37 3.93 -4.82
N VAL A 79 -0.15 4.55 -3.77
CA VAL A 79 -0.99 5.73 -3.92
C VAL A 79 -0.15 6.94 -3.58
N PHE A 80 0.38 7.59 -4.62
CA PHE A 80 1.12 8.84 -4.44
C PHE A 80 0.27 9.83 -3.64
N ARG A 81 0.86 10.37 -2.57
CA ARG A 81 0.28 11.53 -1.92
C ARG A 81 0.27 12.64 -2.97
N GLN A 82 -0.93 13.08 -3.35
CA GLN A 82 -1.07 14.27 -4.18
C GLN A 82 -0.38 15.40 -3.44
N VAL A 83 0.78 15.83 -3.95
CA VAL A 83 1.45 17.04 -3.51
C VAL A 83 0.54 18.16 -3.98
N PHE A 84 -0.39 18.59 -3.13
CA PHE A 84 -0.98 19.90 -3.31
C PHE A 84 0.15 20.88 -3.05
N PRO A 85 0.61 21.67 -4.04
CA PRO A 85 1.45 22.80 -3.73
C PRO A 85 0.66 23.66 -2.73
N GLU A 86 1.26 23.96 -1.59
CA GLU A 86 0.81 25.09 -0.77
C GLU A 86 0.75 26.29 -1.74
N GLU A 87 -0.43 26.91 -1.82
CA GLU A 87 -0.75 27.98 -2.77
C GLU A 87 0.39 29.00 -2.88
N VAL A 88 0.69 29.42 -4.12
CA VAL A 88 1.45 30.64 -4.43
C VAL A 88 0.47 31.69 -4.96
#